data_AF-A0A1G7MCE8-F1
#
_entry.id   AF-A0A1G7MCE8-F1
#
_cell.length_a   1.000
_cell.length_b   1.000
_cell.length_c   1.000
_cell.angle_alpha   90.00
_cell.angle_beta   90.00
_cell.angle_gamma   90.00
#
_symmetry.space_group_name_H-M   'P 1'
#
loop_
_entity.id
_entity.type
_entity.pdbx_description
1 polymer ?
#
loop_
_entity_poly.entity_id
_entity_poly.type
_entity_poly.pdbx_seq_one_letter_code
_entity_poly.pdbx_strand_id
1 'polypeptide(L)' 'MGTGLFYEHVPSQNDPLLWIADVVAWCYGAGGDWRRRVQPLVGEIIDTRKP' A
#
# COMPACT_ATOMS: atom_id res chain seq x y z
N MET A 1 31.07 18.31 0.29
CA MET A 1 30.43 16.97 0.30
C MET A 1 29.29 17.00 -0.69
N GLY A 2 29.35 16.16 -1.73
CA GLY A 2 28.39 16.22 -2.84
C GLY A 2 27.01 15.73 -2.43
N THR A 3 25.99 16.56 -2.65
CA THR A 3 24.56 16.20 -2.56
C THR A 3 24.13 15.45 -3.82
N GLY A 4 24.73 14.28 -4.06
CA GLY A 4 24.37 13.42 -5.19
C GLY A 4 23.11 12.62 -4.88
N LEU A 5 22.23 12.46 -5.87
CA LEU A 5 21.15 11.48 -5.84
C LEU A 5 21.77 10.13 -6.19
N PHE A 6 21.74 9.18 -5.26
CA PHE A 6 22.28 7.83 -5.45
C PHE A 6 21.14 6.82 -5.41
N TYR A 7 21.18 5.84 -6.31
CA TYR A 7 20.25 4.71 -6.26
C TYR A 7 20.71 3.71 -5.21
N GLU A 8 19.81 3.37 -4.28
CA GLU A 8 20.03 2.32 -3.26
C GLU A 8 19.05 1.18 -3.51
N HIS A 9 19.55 -0.06 -3.55
CA HIS A 9 18.71 -1.24 -3.65
C HIS A 9 18.31 -1.70 -2.24
N VAL A 10 17.05 -1.53 -1.88
CA VAL A 10 16.51 -1.92 -0.57
C VAL A 10 15.69 -3.23 -0.66
N PRO A 11 15.60 -4.01 0.44
CA PRO A 11 14.66 -5.14 0.51
C PRO A 11 13.22 -4.68 0.26
N SER A 12 12.37 -5.53 -0.33
CA SER A 12 11.00 -5.15 -0.73
C SER A 12 10.14 -4.60 0.41
N GLN A 13 10.34 -5.09 1.64
CA GLN A 13 9.64 -4.58 2.84
C GLN A 13 10.11 -3.19 3.30
N ASN A 14 11.26 -2.72 2.82
CA ASN A 14 11.88 -1.45 3.20
C ASN A 14 11.65 -0.37 2.13
N ASP A 15 10.88 -0.66 1.07
CA ASP A 15 10.38 0.32 0.12
C ASP A 15 8.87 0.52 0.35
N PRO A 16 8.47 1.50 1.19
CA PRO A 16 7.06 1.71 1.53
C PRO A 16 6.18 1.98 0.32
N LEU A 17 6.75 2.55 -0.75
CA LEU A 17 5.99 2.81 -1.98
C LEU A 17 5.58 1.51 -2.69
N LEU A 18 6.27 0.40 -2.44
CA LEU A 18 5.96 -0.89 -3.04
C LEU A 18 4.97 -1.70 -2.20
N TRP A 19 5.11 -1.77 -0.88
CA TRP A 19 4.31 -2.69 -0.06
C TRP A 19 3.06 -2.07 0.60
N ILE A 20 2.98 -0.75 0.76
CA ILE A 20 1.84 -0.12 1.45
C ILE A 20 0.51 -0.40 0.74
N ALA A 21 0.50 -0.34 -0.59
CA ALA A 21 -0.73 -0.62 -1.35
C ALA A 21 -1.20 -2.08 -1.14
N ASP A 22 -0.26 -3.02 -1.12
CA ASP A 22 -0.54 -4.45 -0.94
C ASP A 22 -1.10 -4.76 0.45
N VAL A 23 -0.50 -4.21 1.52
CA VAL A 23 -1.00 -4.42 2.88
C VAL A 23 -2.40 -3.85 3.09
N VAL A 24 -2.70 -2.69 2.48
CA VAL A 24 -4.02 -2.05 2.56
C VAL A 24 -5.06 -2.92 1.86
N ALA A 25 -4.75 -3.43 0.67
CA ALA A 25 -5.61 -4.34 -0.06
C ALA A 25 -5.86 -5.65 0.71
N TRP A 26 -4.82 -6.24 1.29
CA TRP A 26 -4.94 -7.44 2.13
C TRP A 26 -5.83 -7.20 3.36
N CYS A 27 -5.61 -6.12 4.11
CA CYS A 27 -6.41 -5.78 5.29
C CYS A 27 -7.89 -5.56 4.92
N TYR A 28 -8.13 -4.92 3.78
CA TYR A 28 -9.47 -4.69 3.26
C TYR A 28 -10.20 -6.02 2.96
N GLY A 29 -9.50 -6.98 2.33
CA GLY A 29 -10.02 -8.32 2.05
C GLY A 29 -10.15 -9.21 3.30
N ALA A 30 -9.22 -9.11 4.24
CA ALA A 30 -9.24 -9.84 5.52
C ALA A 30 -10.46 -9.50 6.38
N GLY A 31 -10.99 -8.27 6.26
CA GLY A 31 -12.22 -7.87 6.92
C GLY A 31 -12.05 -7.56 8.41
N GLY A 32 -13.15 -7.59 9.16
CA GLY A 32 -13.16 -7.40 10.62
C GLY A 32 -12.46 -6.12 11.09
N ASP A 33 -11.63 -6.26 12.12
CA ASP A 33 -10.89 -5.13 12.69
C ASP A 33 -9.82 -4.58 11.74
N TRP A 34 -9.26 -5.42 10.87
CA TRP A 34 -8.28 -4.99 9.87
C TRP A 34 -8.90 -4.05 8.85
N ARG A 35 -10.07 -4.39 8.30
CA ARG A 35 -10.80 -3.51 7.40
C ARG A 35 -11.18 -2.20 8.08
N ARG A 36 -11.64 -2.23 9.35
CA ARG A 36 -11.96 -1.03 10.13
C ARG A 36 -10.75 -0.09 10.25
N ARG A 37 -9.55 -0.64 10.48
CA ARG A 37 -8.31 0.13 10.64
C ARG A 37 -7.84 0.79 9.34
N VAL A 38 -7.97 0.10 8.20
CA VAL A 38 -7.48 0.63 6.91
C VAL A 38 -8.53 1.44 6.15
N GLN A 39 -9.79 1.44 6.59
CA GLN A 39 -10.88 2.17 5.94
C GLN A 39 -10.56 3.66 5.67
N PRO A 40 -9.89 4.42 6.56
CA PRO A 40 -9.53 5.82 6.30
C PRO A 40 -8.50 6.02 5.18
N LEU A 41 -7.77 4.96 4.80
CA LEU A 41 -6.77 4.98 3.73
C LEU A 41 -7.38 4.68 2.35
N VAL A 42 -8.61 4.17 2.30
CA VAL A 42 -9.29 3.79 1.06
C VAL A 42 -10.18 4.95 0.60
N GLY A 43 -9.82 5.57 -0.54
CA GLY A 43 -10.62 6.64 -1.14
C GLY A 43 -11.82 6.14 -1.92
N GLU A 44 -11.60 5.23 -2.87
CA GLU A 44 -12.65 4.69 -3.75
C GLU A 44 -12.42 3.19 -4.01
N ILE A 45 -13.52 2.45 -4.22
CA ILE A 45 -13.49 1.04 -4.64
C ILE A 45 -14.20 0.94 -5.98
N ILE A 46 -13.45 0.60 -7.02
CA ILE A 46 -13.97 0.41 -8.37
C ILE A 46 -14.13 -1.09 -8.60
N ASP A 47 -15.37 -1.54 -8.81
CA ASP A 47 -15.65 -2.93 -9.18
C ASP A 47 -15.53 -3.09 -10.69
N THR A 48 -14.44 -3.71 -11.15
CA THR A 48 -14.16 -3.94 -12.58
C THR A 48 -15.14 -4.90 -13.25
N ARG A 49 -16.05 -5.53 -12.49
CA ARG A 49 -17.08 -6.44 -12.99
C ARG A 49 -18.42 -5.75 -13.20
N LYS A 50 -18.60 -4.52 -12.71
CA LYS A 50 -19.79 -3.72 -12.97
C LYS A 50 -19.57 -2.92 -14.27
N PRO A 51 -20.57 -2.90 -15.17
CA PRO A 51 -20.47 -2.17 -16.43
C PRO A 51 -20.31 -0.66 -16.23
#